data_AF-A0A0A1HA97-F1
#
_entry.id   AF-A0A0A1HA97-F1
#
_cell.length_a   1.000
_cell.length_b   1.000
_cell.length_c   1.000
_cell.angle_alpha   90.00
_cell.angle_beta   90.00
_cell.angle_gamma   90.00
#
_symmetry.space_group_name_H-M   'P 1'
#
loop_
_entity.id
_entity.type
_entity.pdbx_description
1 polymer ?
#
loop_
_entity_poly.entity_id
_entity_poly.type
_entity_poly.pdbx_seq_one_letter_code
_entity_poly.pdbx_strand_id
1 'polypeptide(L)'
;YGHDIEATWLIDRACEVIGDDALTAEVREMNEAVVKNIADIAFENGALNNERDKDKINKIHVWWVQAEGVVGFLNAYQKYGEKRYLDIANALWDNIKSEIIDKREGGEWYSQILENGEPDSAKATVDPWKCPYHNG
;
A
#
# COMPACT_ATOMS: atom_id res chain seq x y z
N TYR A 1 8.52 -0.10 0.64
CA TYR A 1 7.52 0.86 0.12
C TYR A 1 6.22 0.81 0.90
N GLY A 2 5.73 -0.37 1.31
CA GLY A 2 4.52 -0.48 2.14
C GLY A 2 4.55 0.38 3.40
N HIS A 3 5.62 0.30 4.20
CA HIS A 3 5.74 1.12 5.41
C HIS A 3 5.75 2.62 5.13
N ASP A 4 6.40 3.06 4.04
CA ASP A 4 6.43 4.47 3.66
C ASP A 4 5.01 5.00 3.38
N ILE A 5 4.18 4.24 2.64
CA ILE A 5 2.81 4.66 2.31
C ILE A 5 1.87 4.52 3.51
N GLU A 6 2.03 3.46 4.32
CA GLU A 6 1.31 3.24 5.57
C GLU A 6 1.55 4.38 6.57
N ALA A 7 2.83 4.76 6.74
CA ALA A 7 3.21 5.84 7.65
C ALA A 7 2.53 7.16 7.28
N THR A 8 2.37 7.47 5.99
CA THR A 8 1.77 8.75 5.58
C THR A 8 0.35 8.92 6.12
N TRP A 9 -0.52 7.92 5.97
CA TRP A 9 -1.91 8.03 6.42
C TRP A 9 -2.05 7.87 7.94
N LEU A 10 -1.18 7.08 8.58
CA LEU A 10 -1.16 6.97 10.04
C LEU A 10 -0.72 8.28 10.71
N ILE A 11 0.30 8.96 10.15
CA ILE A 11 0.76 10.24 10.69
C ILE A 11 -0.31 11.32 10.45
N ASP A 12 -0.94 11.35 9.27
CA ASP A 12 -2.08 12.26 9.03
C ASP A 12 -3.21 12.00 10.04
N ARG A 13 -3.56 10.75 10.29
CA ARG A 13 -4.58 10.38 11.30
C ARG A 13 -4.14 10.77 12.71
N ALA A 14 -2.87 10.60 13.07
CA ALA A 14 -2.36 11.03 14.37
C ALA A 14 -2.49 12.55 14.55
N CYS A 15 -2.17 13.33 13.51
CA CYS A 15 -2.33 14.79 13.52
C CYS A 15 -3.81 15.19 13.69
N GLU A 16 -4.73 14.54 12.97
CA GLU A 16 -6.18 14.76 13.13
C GLU A 16 -6.67 14.50 14.57
N VAL A 17 -6.15 13.46 15.22
CA VAL A 17 -6.52 13.10 16.59
C VAL A 17 -5.94 14.08 17.61
N ILE A 18 -4.70 14.54 17.39
CA ILE A 18 -4.02 15.50 18.28
C ILE A 18 -4.65 16.90 18.15
N GLY A 19 -5.05 17.30 16.94
CA GLY A 19 -5.68 18.60 16.69
C GLY A 19 -4.72 19.80 16.77
N ASP A 20 -3.43 19.58 16.51
CA ASP A 20 -2.42 20.65 16.44
C ASP A 20 -2.22 21.08 14.98
N ASP A 21 -2.73 22.26 14.64
CA ASP A 21 -2.69 22.81 13.28
C ASP A 21 -1.25 23.10 12.80
N ALA A 22 -0.35 23.50 13.70
CA ALA A 22 1.03 23.81 13.34
C ALA A 22 1.80 22.52 12.99
N LEU A 23 1.64 21.49 13.82
CA LEU A 23 2.20 20.16 13.55
C LEU A 23 1.61 19.56 12.26
N THR A 24 0.29 19.70 12.07
CA THR A 24 -0.40 19.22 10.86
C THR A 24 0.16 19.87 9.61
N ALA A 25 0.44 21.18 9.65
CA ALA A 25 1.02 21.90 8.52
C ALA A 25 2.46 21.44 8.21
N GLU A 26 3.29 21.22 9.23
CA GLU A 26 4.67 20.72 9.08
C GLU A 26 4.69 19.31 8.47
N VAL A 27 3.88 18.40 9.01
CA VAL A 27 3.77 17.01 8.55
C VAL A 27 3.27 16.93 7.12
N ARG A 28 2.33 17.81 6.73
CA ARG A 28 1.70 17.78 5.40
C ARG A 28 2.74 17.85 4.29
N GLU A 29 3.72 18.74 4.39
CA GLU A 29 4.74 18.90 3.35
C GLU A 29 5.63 17.64 3.22
N MET A 30 5.99 17.05 4.36
CA MET A 30 6.75 15.79 4.41
C MET A 30 5.95 14.64 3.79
N ASN A 31 4.69 14.46 4.21
CA ASN A 31 3.82 13.39 3.73
C ASN A 31 3.57 13.50 2.22
N GLU A 32 3.33 14.70 1.71
CA GLU A 32 3.13 14.94 0.28
C GLU A 32 4.36 14.51 -0.54
N ALA A 33 5.57 14.84 -0.07
CA ALA A 33 6.80 14.43 -0.71
C ALA A 33 6.99 12.89 -0.70
N VAL A 34 6.67 12.24 0.41
CA VAL A 34 6.75 10.77 0.54
C VAL A 34 5.76 10.08 -0.39
N VAL A 35 4.49 10.48 -0.37
CA VAL A 35 3.44 9.92 -1.26
C VAL A 35 3.85 10.06 -2.71
N LYS A 36 4.26 11.27 -3.13
CA LYS A 36 4.70 11.54 -4.50
C LYS A 36 5.84 10.61 -4.90
N ASN A 37 6.84 10.45 -4.04
CA ASN A 37 7.98 9.60 -4.31
C ASN A 37 7.55 8.13 -4.50
N ILE A 38 6.68 7.60 -3.63
CA ILE A 38 6.16 6.22 -3.76
C ILE A 38 5.37 6.05 -5.05
N ALA A 39 4.50 7.00 -5.39
CA ALA A 39 3.74 7.00 -6.65
C ALA A 39 4.65 6.97 -7.88
N ASP A 40 5.83 7.60 -7.80
CA ASP A 40 6.76 7.73 -8.91
C ASP A 40 7.68 6.50 -9.07
N ILE A 41 8.08 5.85 -7.97
CA ILE A 41 9.14 4.81 -8.02
C ILE A 41 8.69 3.40 -7.65
N ALA A 42 7.55 3.25 -6.95
CA ALA A 42 7.11 1.97 -6.41
C ALA A 42 5.87 1.41 -7.12
N PHE A 43 5.03 2.28 -7.71
CA PHE A 43 3.84 1.87 -8.44
C PHE A 43 4.18 1.48 -9.88
N GLU A 44 3.92 0.23 -10.24
CA GLU A 44 4.22 -0.34 -11.55
C GLU A 44 3.13 -1.37 -11.91
N ASN A 45 2.60 -1.31 -13.14
CA ASN A 45 1.64 -2.28 -13.66
C ASN A 45 0.41 -2.56 -12.77
N GLY A 46 -0.08 -1.55 -12.04
CA GLY A 46 -1.27 -1.67 -11.19
C GLY A 46 -1.00 -2.20 -9.78
N ALA A 47 0.26 -2.43 -9.41
CA ALA A 47 0.67 -2.91 -8.09
C ALA A 47 1.81 -2.05 -7.52
N LEU A 48 2.04 -2.18 -6.21
CA LEU A 48 3.23 -1.67 -5.53
C LEU A 48 4.29 -2.76 -5.43
N ASN A 49 5.50 -2.44 -5.85
CA ASN A 49 6.70 -3.23 -5.53
C ASN A 49 6.91 -3.27 -3.99
N ASN A 50 7.55 -4.32 -3.47
CA ASN A 50 7.73 -4.50 -2.03
C ASN A 50 8.70 -3.46 -1.44
N GLU A 51 9.93 -3.45 -1.95
CA GLU A 51 11.02 -2.65 -1.39
C GLU A 51 12.19 -2.48 -2.37
N ARG A 52 13.17 -1.66 -1.96
CA ARG A 52 14.44 -1.49 -2.64
C ARG A 52 15.59 -1.60 -1.65
N ASP A 53 16.53 -2.51 -1.92
CA ASP A 53 17.85 -2.56 -1.28
C ASP A 53 18.89 -2.06 -2.29
N LYS A 54 19.38 -0.84 -2.07
CA LYS A 54 20.31 -0.12 -2.96
C LYS A 54 19.76 0.00 -4.39
N ASP A 55 20.33 -0.73 -5.33
CA ASP A 55 19.98 -0.77 -6.75
C ASP A 55 18.99 -1.89 -7.10
N LYS A 56 18.70 -2.79 -6.15
CA LYS A 56 17.82 -3.94 -6.36
C LYS A 56 16.42 -3.64 -5.87
N ILE A 57 15.45 -3.78 -6.78
CA ILE A 57 14.03 -3.68 -6.46
C ILE A 57 13.49 -5.09 -6.29
N ASN A 58 12.82 -5.33 -5.17
CA ASN A 58 12.04 -6.54 -4.95
C ASN A 58 10.62 -6.30 -5.47
N LYS A 59 10.24 -6.98 -6.55
CA LYS A 59 8.96 -6.78 -7.24
C LYS A 59 7.87 -7.78 -6.81
N ILE A 60 8.09 -8.53 -5.72
CA ILE A 60 7.04 -9.37 -5.14
C ILE A 60 5.90 -8.48 -4.65
N HIS A 61 4.66 -8.82 -5.00
CA HIS A 61 3.49 -8.09 -4.51
C HIS A 61 3.03 -8.72 -3.18
N VAL A 62 3.39 -8.08 -2.07
CA VAL A 62 3.02 -8.53 -0.73
C VAL A 62 1.65 -7.95 -0.34
N TRP A 63 0.75 -8.79 0.20
CA TRP A 63 -0.66 -8.44 0.42
C TRP A 63 -0.87 -7.11 1.16
N TRP A 64 -0.16 -6.93 2.29
CA TRP A 64 -0.34 -5.76 3.15
C TRP A 64 0.20 -4.50 2.48
N VAL A 65 1.28 -4.60 1.71
CA VAL A 65 1.82 -3.47 0.92
C VAL A 65 0.77 -2.94 -0.04
N GLN A 66 -0.01 -3.84 -0.66
CA GLN A 66 -1.08 -3.43 -1.58
C GLN A 66 -2.26 -2.81 -0.84
N ALA A 67 -2.67 -3.41 0.29
CA ALA A 67 -3.75 -2.89 1.13
C ALA A 67 -3.44 -1.47 1.62
N GLU A 68 -2.24 -1.27 2.19
CA GLU A 68 -1.77 0.04 2.65
C GLU A 68 -1.59 1.04 1.50
N GLY A 69 -1.24 0.55 0.31
CA GLY A 69 -1.22 1.34 -0.91
C GLY A 69 -2.59 1.95 -1.22
N VAL A 70 -3.67 1.16 -1.17
CA VAL A 70 -5.04 1.65 -1.41
C VAL A 70 -5.39 2.74 -0.40
N VAL A 71 -5.18 2.47 0.90
CA VAL A 71 -5.52 3.43 1.97
C VAL A 71 -4.71 4.71 1.84
N GLY A 72 -3.39 4.61 1.69
CA GLY A 72 -2.51 5.77 1.63
C GLY A 72 -2.74 6.63 0.38
N PHE A 73 -2.99 6.05 -0.78
CA PHE A 73 -3.30 6.84 -1.99
C PHE A 73 -4.72 7.44 -1.96
N LEU A 74 -5.71 6.77 -1.35
CA LEU A 74 -7.01 7.40 -1.11
C LEU A 74 -6.90 8.57 -0.12
N ASN A 75 -6.14 8.40 0.97
CA ASN A 75 -5.86 9.48 1.91
C ASN A 75 -5.14 10.65 1.20
N ALA A 76 -4.14 10.36 0.38
CA ALA A 76 -3.45 11.37 -0.41
C ALA A 76 -4.39 12.14 -1.35
N TYR A 77 -5.30 11.45 -2.03
CA TYR A 77 -6.32 12.11 -2.84
C TYR A 77 -7.19 13.06 -1.99
N GLN A 78 -7.63 12.63 -0.81
CA GLN A 78 -8.43 13.46 0.10
C GLN A 78 -7.65 14.69 0.60
N LYS A 79 -6.35 14.53 0.87
CA LYS A 79 -5.49 15.60 1.43
C LYS A 79 -5.01 16.60 0.37
N TYR A 80 -4.67 16.13 -0.82
CA TYR A 80 -3.96 16.93 -1.84
C TYR A 80 -4.81 17.21 -3.09
N GLY A 81 -5.91 16.48 -3.30
CA GLY A 81 -6.83 16.68 -4.42
C GLY A 81 -6.31 16.23 -5.79
N GLU A 82 -5.11 15.66 -5.87
CA GLU A 82 -4.54 15.19 -7.13
C GLU A 82 -5.20 13.88 -7.57
N LYS A 83 -5.91 13.93 -8.71
CA LYS A 83 -6.67 12.79 -9.26
C LYS A 83 -5.80 11.53 -9.47
N ARG A 84 -4.52 11.70 -9.78
CA ARG A 84 -3.57 10.59 -9.96
C ARG A 84 -3.58 9.62 -8.78
N TYR A 85 -3.68 10.11 -7.54
CA TYR A 85 -3.69 9.23 -6.37
C TYR A 85 -4.96 8.38 -6.29
N LEU A 86 -6.12 8.94 -6.67
CA LEU A 86 -7.36 8.17 -6.79
C LEU A 86 -7.24 7.10 -7.89
N ASP A 87 -6.65 7.45 -9.03
CA ASP A 87 -6.45 6.51 -10.14
C ASP A 87 -5.51 5.37 -9.74
N ILE A 88 -4.44 5.64 -8.99
CA ILE A 88 -3.52 4.63 -8.44
C ILE A 88 -4.26 3.73 -7.43
N ALA A 89 -5.01 4.30 -6.50
CA ALA A 89 -5.76 3.51 -5.52
C ALA A 89 -6.77 2.56 -6.18
N ASN A 90 -7.46 3.02 -7.23
CA ASN A 90 -8.37 2.18 -8.01
C ASN A 90 -7.62 1.05 -8.72
N ALA A 91 -6.48 1.34 -9.34
CA ALA A 91 -5.66 0.33 -10.01
C ALA A 91 -5.14 -0.74 -9.03
N LEU A 92 -4.69 -0.33 -7.84
CA LEU A 92 -4.30 -1.24 -6.76
C LEU A 92 -5.45 -2.13 -6.33
N TRP A 93 -6.65 -1.55 -6.12
CA TRP A 93 -7.82 -2.33 -5.75
C TRP A 93 -8.24 -3.32 -6.86
N ASP A 94 -8.17 -2.90 -8.11
CA ASP A 94 -8.44 -3.77 -9.25
C ASP A 94 -7.44 -4.94 -9.32
N ASN A 95 -6.15 -4.68 -9.09
CA ASN A 95 -5.10 -5.71 -9.02
C ASN A 95 -5.29 -6.66 -7.83
N ILE A 96 -5.62 -6.13 -6.65
CA ILE A 96 -5.92 -6.94 -5.46
C ILE A 96 -7.03 -7.95 -5.77
N LYS A 97 -8.13 -7.48 -6.36
CA LYS A 97 -9.26 -8.35 -6.74
C LYS A 97 -8.88 -9.40 -7.78
N SER A 98 -8.00 -9.06 -8.71
CA SER A 98 -7.65 -9.95 -9.81
C SER A 98 -6.61 -10.99 -9.40
N GLU A 99 -5.55 -10.58 -8.70
CA GLU A 99 -4.35 -11.39 -8.43
C GLU A 99 -4.23 -11.85 -6.97
N ILE A 100 -4.57 -11.02 -5.99
CA ILE A 100 -4.24 -11.28 -4.58
C ILE A 100 -5.33 -12.04 -3.85
N ILE A 101 -6.60 -11.75 -4.15
CA ILE A 101 -7.72 -12.49 -3.56
C ILE A 101 -7.70 -13.93 -4.07
N ASP A 102 -7.57 -14.89 -3.16
CA ASP A 102 -7.70 -16.31 -3.49
C ASP A 102 -9.16 -16.64 -3.84
N LYS A 103 -9.36 -17.08 -5.08
CA LYS A 103 -10.69 -17.41 -5.62
C LYS A 103 -11.14 -18.83 -5.28
N ARG A 104 -10.33 -19.62 -4.57
CA ARG A 104 -10.70 -20.95 -4.08
C ARG A 104 -11.75 -20.86 -2.98
N GLU A 105 -12.54 -21.91 -2.82
CA GLU A 105 -13.51 -22.00 -1.72
C GLU A 105 -12.80 -21.95 -0.37
N GLY A 106 -13.26 -21.06 0.52
CA GLY A 106 -12.60 -20.79 1.80
C GLY A 106 -11.28 -20.01 1.68
N GLY A 107 -11.00 -19.45 0.50
CA GLY A 107 -9.84 -18.62 0.23
C GLY A 107 -9.88 -17.30 1.00
N GLU A 108 -8.68 -16.75 1.19
CA GLU A 108 -8.45 -15.39 1.69
C GLU A 108 -7.38 -14.73 0.79
N TRP A 109 -6.82 -13.57 1.10
CA TRP A 109 -5.75 -13.02 0.29
C TRP A 109 -4.51 -13.91 0.37
N TYR A 110 -3.87 -14.17 -0.77
CA TYR A 110 -2.54 -14.78 -0.80
C TYR A 110 -1.55 -13.89 -0.04
N SER A 111 -0.57 -14.48 0.64
CA SER A 111 0.47 -13.69 1.31
C SER A 111 1.28 -12.87 0.32
N GLN A 112 1.67 -13.46 -0.80
CA GLN A 112 2.41 -12.72 -1.82
C GLN A 112 2.24 -13.35 -3.19
N ILE A 113 2.32 -12.50 -4.20
CA ILE A 113 2.39 -12.87 -5.60
C ILE A 113 3.84 -12.67 -6.06
N LEU A 114 4.43 -13.71 -6.61
CA LEU A 114 5.79 -13.69 -7.11
C LEU A 114 5.90 -12.86 -8.40
N GLU A 115 7.11 -12.50 -8.79
CA GLU A 115 7.34 -11.67 -9.99
C GLU A 115 6.85 -12.32 -11.30
N ASN A 116 6.66 -13.64 -11.32
CA ASN A 116 6.09 -14.38 -12.45
C ASN A 116 4.55 -14.40 -12.45
N GLY A 117 3.89 -13.73 -11.50
CA GLY A 117 2.44 -13.65 -11.38
C GLY A 117 1.80 -14.80 -10.60
N GLU A 118 2.57 -15.78 -10.13
CA GLU A 118 2.02 -16.91 -9.38
C GLU A 118 1.95 -16.62 -7.88
N PRO A 119 0.90 -17.06 -7.17
CA PRO A 119 0.88 -17.06 -5.72
C PRO A 119 2.04 -17.89 -5.15
N ASP A 120 2.70 -17.37 -4.11
CA ASP A 120 3.77 -18.12 -3.46
C ASP A 120 3.23 -19.29 -2.62
N SER A 121 3.25 -20.49 -3.19
CA SER A 121 2.82 -21.73 -2.54
C SER A 121 3.58 -22.09 -1.26
N ALA A 122 4.75 -21.48 -1.00
CA ALA A 122 5.51 -21.70 0.23
C ALA A 122 4.97 -20.88 1.42
N LYS A 123 4.10 -19.89 1.16
CA LYS A 123 3.49 -19.04 2.19
C LYS A 123 2.13 -19.56 2.60
N ALA A 124 1.86 -19.56 3.90
CA ALA A 124 0.55 -19.92 4.43
C ALA A 124 -0.45 -18.78 4.25
N THR A 125 -1.74 -19.12 4.15
CA THR A 125 -2.84 -18.13 4.14
C THR A 125 -2.95 -17.38 5.47
N VAL A 126 -2.56 -18.03 6.57
CA VAL A 126 -2.50 -17.46 7.92
C VAL A 126 -1.20 -17.92 8.57
N ASP A 127 -0.47 -16.96 9.13
CA ASP A 127 0.75 -17.20 9.90
C ASP A 127 0.94 -16.07 10.93
N PRO A 128 1.93 -16.14 11.85
CA PRO A 128 2.11 -15.11 12.89
C PRO A 128 2.27 -13.66 12.37
N TRP A 129 2.61 -13.48 11.09
CA TRP A 129 2.77 -12.20 10.41
C TRP A 129 1.65 -11.90 9.41
N LYS A 130 0.81 -12.89 9.06
CA LYS A 130 -0.38 -12.70 8.22
C LYS A 130 -1.66 -12.79 9.02
N CYS A 131 -2.23 -11.62 9.32
CA CYS A 131 -3.41 -11.42 10.15
C CYS A 131 -4.53 -10.66 9.40
N PRO A 132 -5.78 -10.68 9.90
CA PRO A 132 -6.91 -9.97 9.29
C PRO A 132 -6.92 -8.46 9.63
N TYR A 133 -5.74 -7.86 9.84
CA TYR A 133 -5.61 -6.45 10.23
C TYR A 133 -5.50 -5.55 9.01
N HIS A 134 -4.46 -5.75 8.18
CA HIS A 134 -4.16 -4.85 7.08
C HIS A 134 -5.23 -4.84 5.97
N ASN A 135 -5.94 -5.96 5.78
CA ASN A 135 -6.98 -6.10 4.76
C ASN A 135 -8.41 -6.04 5.32
N GLY A 136 -8.57 -5.76 6.61
CA GLY A 136 -9.86 -5.71 7.31
C GLY A 136 -10.64 -4.40 7.14
#